data_AF-A0A7X8RAK0-F1
#
_entry.id   AF-A0A7X8RAK0-F1
#
_cell.length_a   1.000
_cell.length_b   1.000
_cell.length_c   1.000
_cell.angle_alpha   90.00
_cell.angle_beta   90.00
_cell.angle_gamma   90.00
#
_symmetry.space_group_name_H-M   'P 1'
#
loop_
_entity.id
_entity.type
_entity.pdbx_description
1 polymer ?
#
loop_
_entity_poly.entity_id
_entity_poly.type
_entity_poly.pdbx_seq_one_letter_code
_entity_poly.pdbx_strand_id
1 'polypeptide(L)'
;MKLQFKHQKFQAEAAKAVCDVFAGQPYLTPSYRMDKGYVKNDQITLYDKERFTGFGNSQLVPELTDDVILENINRVQRSNQIEPSRQLEGRYNLTVEMETGVGKTYTYIKTMYELNKRYGWSKFIVVVPSVAIREGVYKSFQITEEHFAEEYGKKIRYFIYNSAQLTEIDRFASDSAINVMIINSQAFNARGKDARRIYMKLDEFRSRRPIDILAKTNPIMIIDEPQSVEGKVTKERLKEFNPLFTLRYSATHKKDSVYNMVYRMDAMEAYNKRLVKKIAVKGISVTGTTATEGYAYLESINLSKGNPTATIEFDVKGVNRVRKARRIVSEGYNLFPNSGELAEYKDGYTVLRIDGRDSSIEFTNGIKLFAGDV
;
A
#
# COMPACT_ATOMS: atom_id res chain seq x y z
N MET A 1 12.47 -24.19 6.90
CA MET A 1 11.48 -24.40 5.82
C MET A 1 11.79 -23.40 4.71
N LYS A 2 12.17 -23.85 3.51
CA LYS A 2 12.36 -22.98 2.35
C LYS A 2 11.00 -22.76 1.68
N LEU A 3 10.62 -21.50 1.44
CA LEU A 3 9.42 -21.17 0.68
C LEU A 3 9.69 -21.44 -0.80
N GLN A 4 8.81 -22.18 -1.46
CA GLN A 4 8.84 -22.31 -2.92
C GLN A 4 7.95 -21.25 -3.55
N PHE A 5 8.53 -20.35 -4.33
CA PHE A 5 7.79 -19.33 -5.05
C PHE A 5 7.36 -19.87 -6.42
N LYS A 6 6.10 -19.66 -6.77
CA LYS A 6 5.57 -20.00 -8.09
C LYS A 6 5.64 -18.77 -8.98
N HIS A 7 6.21 -18.92 -10.17
CA HIS A 7 6.13 -17.88 -11.19
C HIS A 7 4.69 -17.73 -11.68
N GLN A 8 4.08 -16.59 -11.37
CA GLN A 8 2.75 -16.26 -11.88
C GLN A 8 2.89 -15.37 -13.13
N LYS A 9 2.20 -15.75 -14.21
CA LYS A 9 2.31 -15.07 -15.51
C LYS A 9 1.98 -13.58 -15.43
N PHE A 10 0.92 -13.23 -14.70
CA PHE A 10 0.45 -11.85 -14.56
C PHE A 10 1.50 -10.94 -13.86
N GLN A 11 2.32 -11.48 -12.97
CA GLN A 11 3.39 -10.71 -12.30
C GLN A 11 4.52 -10.39 -13.28
N ALA A 12 4.83 -11.32 -14.19
CA ALA A 12 5.79 -11.08 -15.26
C ALA A 12 5.23 -10.12 -16.33
N GLU A 13 3.94 -10.23 -16.66
CA GLU A 13 3.25 -9.33 -17.60
C GLU A 13 3.22 -7.90 -17.06
N ALA A 14 2.92 -7.70 -15.78
CA ALA A 14 2.96 -6.38 -15.14
C ALA A 14 4.36 -5.75 -15.16
N ALA A 15 5.40 -6.52 -14.79
CA ALA A 15 6.79 -6.06 -14.85
C ALA A 15 7.21 -5.71 -16.29
N LYS A 16 6.83 -6.55 -17.26
CA LYS A 16 7.07 -6.31 -18.68
C LYS A 16 6.37 -5.04 -19.17
N ALA A 17 5.12 -4.81 -18.80
CA ALA A 17 4.37 -3.62 -19.19
C ALA A 17 5.08 -2.33 -18.74
N VAL A 18 5.62 -2.33 -17.52
CA VAL A 18 6.44 -1.20 -17.03
C VAL A 18 7.71 -1.02 -17.85
N CYS A 19 8.46 -2.10 -18.11
CA CYS A 19 9.70 -2.00 -18.88
C CYS A 19 9.44 -1.53 -20.32
N ASP A 20 8.41 -2.05 -20.98
CA ASP A 20 8.12 -1.77 -22.39
C ASP A 20 7.76 -0.29 -22.67
N VAL A 21 7.40 0.48 -21.64
CA VAL A 21 7.26 1.95 -21.73
C VAL A 21 8.58 2.62 -22.12
N PHE A 22 9.70 2.08 -21.66
CA PHE A 22 11.05 2.61 -21.92
C PHE A 22 11.77 1.82 -23.02
N ALA A 23 11.03 1.10 -23.87
CA ALA A 23 11.60 0.42 -25.02
C ALA A 23 12.31 1.44 -25.94
N GLY A 24 13.58 1.17 -26.25
CA GLY A 24 14.50 2.09 -26.94
C GLY A 24 15.65 2.57 -26.05
N GLN A 25 15.51 2.48 -24.72
CA GLN A 25 16.62 2.76 -23.81
C GLN A 25 17.65 1.61 -23.91
N PRO A 26 18.93 1.89 -24.19
CA PRO A 26 19.98 0.87 -24.17
C PRO A 26 20.35 0.47 -22.74
N TYR A 27 20.94 -0.71 -22.58
CA TYR A 27 21.61 -1.06 -21.34
C TYR A 27 22.86 -0.18 -21.18
N LEU A 28 22.84 0.71 -20.19
CA LEU A 28 23.98 1.55 -19.85
C LEU A 28 24.56 1.08 -18.53
N THR A 29 25.86 0.76 -18.52
CA THR A 29 26.57 0.39 -17.30
C THR A 29 26.48 1.55 -16.29
N PRO A 30 26.20 1.29 -15.00
CA PRO A 30 26.17 2.33 -13.98
C PRO A 30 27.47 3.15 -14.02
N SER A 31 27.37 4.42 -14.39
CA SER A 31 28.54 5.31 -14.45
C SER A 31 28.90 5.76 -13.03
N TYR A 32 30.08 5.37 -12.55
CA TYR A 32 30.64 5.91 -11.31
C TYR A 32 31.06 7.36 -11.54
N ARG A 33 30.46 8.31 -10.81
CA ARG A 33 30.97 9.69 -10.74
C ARG A 33 31.96 9.76 -9.59
N MET A 34 33.21 10.15 -9.84
CA MET A 34 34.30 10.20 -8.84
C MET A 34 34.72 11.65 -8.58
N ASP A 35 35.03 11.99 -7.31
CA ASP A 35 35.52 13.29 -6.84
C ASP A 35 36.72 13.03 -5.92
N LYS A 36 37.78 13.80 -6.12
CA LYS A 36 38.97 13.83 -5.27
C LYS A 36 38.65 14.82 -4.15
N GLY A 37 38.35 14.31 -2.95
CA GLY A 37 37.78 15.08 -1.85
C GLY A 37 38.53 16.36 -1.44
N TYR A 38 37.99 17.06 -0.44
CA TYR A 38 38.49 18.34 0.05
C TYR A 38 40.00 18.32 0.39
N VAL A 39 40.83 18.92 -0.47
CA VAL A 39 42.21 19.31 -0.15
C VAL A 39 42.15 20.72 0.41
N LYS A 40 42.67 20.90 1.62
CA LYS A 40 42.48 22.09 2.46
C LYS A 40 43.08 23.41 1.92
N ASN A 41 43.59 23.45 0.69
CA ASN A 41 44.49 24.51 0.24
C ASN A 41 44.22 25.18 -1.11
N ASP A 42 43.15 24.88 -1.85
CA ASP A 42 42.90 25.59 -3.12
C ASP A 42 41.67 26.51 -3.08
N GLN A 43 41.87 27.69 -3.65
CA GLN A 43 41.00 28.84 -3.66
C GLN A 43 39.59 28.50 -4.16
N ILE A 44 38.60 29.02 -3.43
CA ILE A 44 37.17 28.90 -3.69
C ILE A 44 36.85 29.54 -5.05
N THR A 45 36.66 28.73 -6.08
CA THR A 45 36.06 29.17 -7.35
C THR A 45 34.57 28.82 -7.37
N LEU A 46 33.76 29.70 -7.97
CA LEU A 46 32.29 29.69 -8.00
C LEU A 46 31.64 28.48 -8.72
N TYR A 47 32.41 27.43 -9.06
CA TYR A 47 31.95 26.23 -9.76
C TYR A 47 31.65 25.02 -8.85
N ASP A 48 31.60 25.21 -7.52
CA ASP A 48 31.38 24.16 -6.50
C ASP A 48 30.01 23.45 -6.52
N LYS A 49 29.11 23.74 -7.48
CA LYS A 49 27.74 23.20 -7.50
C LYS A 49 27.59 21.78 -8.05
N GLU A 50 28.60 21.18 -8.67
CA GLU A 50 28.48 19.86 -9.33
C GLU A 50 29.27 18.72 -8.69
N ARG A 51 29.51 18.76 -7.38
CA ARG A 51 30.29 17.72 -6.70
C ARG A 51 29.40 16.55 -6.21
N PHE A 52 29.34 15.45 -6.97
CA PHE A 52 28.71 14.18 -6.56
C PHE A 52 29.66 13.01 -6.78
N THR A 53 29.86 12.20 -5.74
CA THR A 53 30.50 10.89 -5.85
C THR A 53 29.48 9.79 -5.67
N GLY A 54 29.30 8.96 -6.70
CA GLY A 54 28.38 7.83 -6.62
C GLY A 54 27.87 7.33 -7.95
N PHE A 55 27.14 6.22 -7.88
CA PHE A 55 26.37 5.65 -8.96
C PHE A 55 24.96 6.23 -8.93
N GLY A 56 24.45 6.59 -10.09
CA GLY A 56 23.06 6.96 -10.31
C GLY A 56 22.48 6.21 -11.49
N ASN A 57 21.16 6.17 -11.58
CA ASN A 57 20.50 5.69 -12.78
C ASN A 57 20.84 6.62 -13.95
N SER A 58 21.17 6.01 -15.08
CA SER A 58 21.34 6.72 -16.34
C SER A 58 20.04 7.41 -16.73
N GLN A 59 20.17 8.63 -17.26
CA GLN A 59 19.02 9.35 -17.84
C GLN A 59 18.53 8.63 -19.09
N LEU A 60 17.30 8.94 -19.49
CA LEU A 60 16.78 8.49 -20.78
C LEU A 60 17.66 9.05 -21.90
N VAL A 61 17.92 8.23 -22.92
CA VAL A 61 18.64 8.68 -24.11
C VAL A 61 17.84 9.75 -24.84
N PRO A 62 18.49 10.73 -25.51
CA PRO A 62 17.79 11.84 -26.16
C PRO A 62 16.72 11.43 -27.18
N GLU A 63 16.87 10.24 -27.77
CA GLU A 63 15.92 9.65 -28.73
C GLU A 63 14.60 9.22 -28.08
N LEU A 64 14.60 8.95 -26.77
CA LEU A 64 13.39 8.70 -25.99
C LEU A 64 12.74 10.02 -25.55
N THR A 65 12.21 10.74 -26.53
CA THR A 65 11.43 11.96 -26.30
C THR A 65 10.09 11.65 -25.63
N ASP A 66 9.41 12.69 -25.12
CA ASP A 66 8.09 12.54 -24.51
C ASP A 66 7.08 11.88 -25.45
N ASP A 67 7.11 12.23 -26.73
CA ASP A 67 6.21 11.66 -27.74
C ASP A 67 6.47 10.17 -27.95
N VAL A 68 7.74 9.75 -27.98
CA VAL A 68 8.12 8.34 -28.11
C VAL A 68 7.70 7.55 -26.86
N ILE A 69 7.90 8.12 -25.67
CA ILE A 69 7.44 7.49 -24.42
C ILE A 69 5.91 7.39 -24.38
N LEU A 70 5.19 8.43 -24.81
CA LEU A 70 3.74 8.40 -24.90
C LEU A 70 3.25 7.35 -25.91
N GLU A 71 3.92 7.21 -27.05
CA GLU A 71 3.62 6.17 -28.03
C GLU A 71 3.85 4.76 -27.44
N ASN A 72 4.96 4.55 -26.73
CA ASN A 72 5.25 3.31 -26.03
C ASN A 72 4.16 3.00 -24.99
N ILE A 73 3.76 3.98 -24.17
CA ILE A 73 2.65 3.86 -23.22
C ILE A 73 1.37 3.45 -23.94
N ASN A 74 1.02 4.13 -25.04
CA ASN A 74 -0.19 3.83 -25.79
C ASN A 74 -0.16 2.44 -26.41
N ARG A 75 1.01 1.95 -26.87
CA ARG A 75 1.18 0.57 -27.33
C ARG A 75 0.98 -0.44 -26.20
N VAL A 76 1.58 -0.20 -25.04
CA VAL A 76 1.41 -1.03 -23.84
C VAL A 76 -0.06 -1.06 -23.41
N GLN A 77 -0.72 0.10 -23.37
CA GLN A 77 -2.13 0.23 -23.00
C GLN A 77 -3.05 -0.55 -23.93
N ARG A 78 -2.89 -0.41 -25.26
CA ARG A 78 -3.65 -1.19 -26.24
C ARG A 78 -3.46 -2.69 -26.04
N SER A 79 -2.23 -3.14 -25.79
CA SER A 79 -1.94 -4.57 -25.55
C SER A 79 -2.56 -5.11 -24.27
N ASN A 80 -2.79 -4.25 -23.28
CA ASN A 80 -3.44 -4.58 -22.01
C ASN A 80 -4.92 -4.20 -21.96
N GLN A 81 -5.53 -3.83 -23.10
CA GLN A 81 -6.94 -3.41 -23.20
C GLN A 81 -7.27 -2.22 -22.26
N ILE A 82 -6.34 -1.29 -22.12
CA ILE A 82 -6.47 -0.03 -21.38
C ILE A 82 -6.66 1.10 -22.39
N GLU A 83 -7.52 2.07 -22.06
CA GLU A 83 -7.72 3.26 -22.87
C GLU A 83 -6.39 4.04 -23.05
N PRO A 84 -5.98 4.35 -24.30
CA PRO A 84 -4.74 5.09 -24.54
C PRO A 84 -4.72 6.47 -23.88
N SER A 85 -3.57 6.83 -23.32
CA SER A 85 -3.32 8.12 -22.71
C SER A 85 -3.26 9.22 -23.77
N ARG A 86 -3.86 10.36 -23.48
CA ARG A 86 -3.78 11.56 -24.36
C ARG A 86 -2.48 12.34 -24.15
N GLN A 87 -1.90 12.26 -22.96
CA GLN A 87 -0.69 12.97 -22.57
C GLN A 87 0.05 12.23 -21.44
N LEU A 88 1.28 12.66 -21.16
CA LEU A 88 2.09 12.17 -20.03
C LEU A 88 1.67 12.88 -18.73
N GLU A 89 0.70 12.31 -18.02
CA GLU A 89 0.22 12.84 -16.74
C GLU A 89 1.32 12.78 -15.68
N GLY A 90 1.67 13.93 -15.09
CA GLY A 90 2.68 14.02 -14.03
C GLY A 90 4.11 13.63 -14.41
N ARG A 91 4.38 13.46 -15.72
CA ARG A 91 5.61 13.04 -16.43
C ARG A 91 6.33 11.79 -15.88
N TYR A 92 6.35 10.75 -16.70
CA TYR A 92 6.80 9.38 -16.41
C TYR A 92 6.26 8.83 -15.09
N ASN A 93 4.96 9.02 -14.88
CA ASN A 93 4.29 8.54 -13.70
C ASN A 93 3.33 7.41 -14.09
N LEU A 94 3.76 6.18 -13.85
CA LEU A 94 3.09 4.98 -14.34
C LEU A 94 2.26 4.33 -13.23
N THR A 95 1.06 3.92 -13.58
CA THR A 95 0.12 3.27 -12.67
C THR A 95 -0.01 1.79 -13.02
N VAL A 96 0.16 0.92 -12.03
CA VAL A 96 0.02 -0.53 -12.10
C VAL A 96 -1.05 -0.95 -11.10
N GLU A 97 -2.22 -1.31 -11.62
CA GLU A 97 -3.35 -1.75 -10.79
C GLU A 97 -3.26 -3.26 -10.59
N MET A 98 -3.20 -3.68 -9.32
CA MET A 98 -3.16 -5.08 -8.91
C MET A 98 -4.02 -5.28 -7.67
N GLU A 99 -4.98 -6.18 -7.75
CA GLU A 99 -5.83 -6.57 -6.62
C GLU A 99 -5.03 -6.98 -5.37
N THR A 100 -5.60 -6.75 -4.20
CA THR A 100 -5.05 -7.19 -2.92
C THR A 100 -4.83 -8.71 -2.88
N GLY A 101 -3.75 -9.15 -2.23
CA GLY A 101 -3.43 -10.57 -2.08
C GLY A 101 -2.77 -11.25 -3.29
N VAL A 102 -2.65 -10.59 -4.44
CA VAL A 102 -2.06 -11.20 -5.66
C VAL A 102 -0.53 -11.08 -5.76
N GLY A 103 0.13 -10.55 -4.73
CA GLY A 103 1.60 -10.43 -4.68
C GLY A 103 2.14 -9.16 -5.37
N LYS A 104 1.55 -8.01 -5.08
CA LYS A 104 2.01 -6.68 -5.52
C LYS A 104 3.48 -6.40 -5.17
N THR A 105 3.87 -6.70 -3.92
CA THR A 105 5.26 -6.55 -3.46
C THR A 105 6.24 -7.39 -4.26
N TYR A 106 5.92 -8.66 -4.49
CA TYR A 106 6.73 -9.53 -5.36
C TYR A 106 6.86 -8.95 -6.77
N THR A 107 5.79 -8.37 -7.30
CA THR A 107 5.75 -7.82 -8.65
C THR A 107 6.66 -6.60 -8.81
N TYR A 108 6.65 -5.64 -7.88
CA TYR A 108 7.57 -4.50 -8.00
C TYR A 108 9.03 -4.89 -7.73
N ILE A 109 9.30 -5.92 -6.90
CA ILE A 109 10.66 -6.45 -6.73
C ILE A 109 11.14 -7.05 -8.06
N LYS A 110 10.30 -7.89 -8.71
CA LYS A 110 10.59 -8.42 -10.05
C LYS A 110 10.80 -7.29 -11.07
N THR A 111 10.00 -6.23 -10.99
CA THR A 111 10.13 -5.06 -11.87
C THR A 111 11.47 -4.36 -11.71
N MET A 112 12.00 -4.23 -10.48
CA MET A 112 13.35 -3.69 -10.25
C MET A 112 14.42 -4.54 -10.95
N TYR A 113 14.32 -5.87 -10.84
CA TYR A 113 15.22 -6.79 -11.52
C TYR A 113 15.14 -6.69 -13.05
N GLU A 114 13.92 -6.63 -13.61
CA GLU A 114 13.71 -6.50 -15.05
C GLU A 114 14.23 -5.16 -15.59
N LEU A 115 13.98 -4.05 -14.89
CA LEU A 115 14.51 -2.74 -15.24
C LEU A 115 16.05 -2.73 -15.19
N ASN A 116 16.64 -3.36 -14.17
CA ASN A 116 18.09 -3.50 -14.10
C ASN A 116 18.63 -4.35 -15.25
N LYS A 117 17.99 -5.49 -15.55
CA LYS A 117 18.39 -6.40 -16.62
C LYS A 117 18.35 -5.73 -18.00
N ARG A 118 17.35 -4.90 -18.27
CA ARG A 118 17.16 -4.26 -19.58
C ARG A 118 17.95 -2.96 -19.74
N TYR A 119 18.01 -2.14 -18.70
CA TYR A 119 18.48 -0.75 -18.80
C TYR A 119 19.65 -0.41 -17.88
N GLY A 120 20.03 -1.31 -16.97
CA GLY A 120 21.12 -1.10 -16.01
C GLY A 120 20.74 -0.27 -14.78
N TRP A 121 19.49 0.21 -14.67
CA TRP A 121 19.03 0.98 -13.52
C TRP A 121 19.10 0.18 -12.23
N SER A 122 19.62 0.80 -11.17
CA SER A 122 20.01 0.12 -9.93
C SER A 122 19.60 0.87 -8.66
N LYS A 123 19.07 2.09 -8.76
CA LYS A 123 18.70 2.93 -7.60
C LYS A 123 17.20 3.06 -7.49
N PHE A 124 16.64 2.52 -6.41
CA PHE A 124 15.20 2.47 -6.17
C PHE A 124 14.85 2.95 -4.77
N ILE A 125 13.71 3.63 -4.64
CA ILE A 125 13.16 4.03 -3.35
C ILE A 125 11.70 3.56 -3.28
N VAL A 126 11.39 2.73 -2.29
CA VAL A 126 10.03 2.24 -2.02
C VAL A 126 9.41 3.08 -0.91
N VAL A 127 8.30 3.74 -1.22
CA VAL A 127 7.53 4.57 -0.29
C VAL A 127 6.24 3.85 0.08
N VAL A 128 6.04 3.64 1.38
CA VAL A 128 4.90 2.91 1.95
C VAL A 128 4.11 3.80 2.94
N PRO A 129 2.83 3.51 3.23
CA PRO A 129 2.03 4.42 4.06
C PRO A 129 2.27 4.27 5.56
N SER A 130 2.69 3.10 6.06
CA SER A 130 2.81 2.84 7.50
C SER A 130 4.05 2.03 7.86
N VAL A 131 4.43 2.07 9.14
CA VAL A 131 5.52 1.25 9.69
C VAL A 131 5.23 -0.24 9.52
N ALA A 132 4.01 -0.69 9.78
CA ALA A 132 3.64 -2.10 9.62
C ALA A 132 3.82 -2.60 8.18
N ILE A 133 3.39 -1.80 7.19
CA ILE A 133 3.59 -2.12 5.78
C ILE A 133 5.09 -2.09 5.43
N ARG A 134 5.85 -1.15 5.98
CA ARG A 134 7.32 -1.07 5.82
C ARG A 134 8.01 -2.36 6.27
N GLU A 135 7.66 -2.88 7.44
CA GLU A 135 8.20 -4.15 7.96
C GLU A 135 7.78 -5.33 7.08
N GLY A 136 6.53 -5.36 6.61
CA GLY A 136 6.05 -6.39 5.69
C GLY A 136 6.79 -6.39 4.34
N VAL A 137 7.06 -5.21 3.78
CA VAL A 137 7.86 -5.05 2.57
C VAL A 137 9.30 -5.49 2.80
N TYR A 138 9.93 -5.03 3.88
CA TYR A 138 11.30 -5.46 4.24
C TYR A 138 11.38 -6.98 4.37
N LYS A 139 10.41 -7.61 5.04
CA LYS A 139 10.33 -9.07 5.15
C LYS A 139 10.14 -9.74 3.79
N SER A 140 9.38 -9.13 2.88
CA SER A 140 9.18 -9.64 1.52
C SER A 140 10.48 -9.67 0.72
N PHE A 141 11.35 -8.65 0.85
CA PHE A 141 12.69 -8.68 0.29
C PHE A 141 13.51 -9.84 0.85
N GLN A 142 13.52 -10.04 2.17
CA GLN A 142 14.25 -11.13 2.81
C GLN A 142 13.83 -12.52 2.33
N ILE A 143 12.51 -12.77 2.25
CA ILE A 143 12.02 -14.11 1.88
C ILE A 143 12.18 -14.42 0.39
N THR A 144 12.19 -13.40 -0.47
CA THR A 144 12.31 -13.56 -1.94
C THR A 144 13.75 -13.46 -2.44
N GLU A 145 14.72 -13.16 -1.56
CA GLU A 145 16.10 -12.91 -1.94
C GLU A 145 16.75 -14.09 -2.66
N GLU A 146 16.67 -15.30 -2.09
CA GLU A 146 17.23 -16.52 -2.72
C GLU A 146 16.56 -16.80 -4.08
N HIS A 147 15.22 -16.71 -4.11
CA HIS A 147 14.42 -16.93 -5.33
C HIS A 147 14.88 -16.03 -6.48
N PHE A 148 14.98 -14.73 -6.24
CA PHE A 148 15.39 -13.80 -7.29
C PHE A 148 16.90 -13.84 -7.57
N ALA A 149 17.74 -14.22 -6.60
CA ALA A 149 19.15 -14.44 -6.83
C ALA A 149 19.38 -15.62 -7.79
N GLU A 150 18.62 -16.69 -7.64
CA GLU A 150 18.62 -17.84 -8.57
C GLU A 150 18.10 -17.43 -9.96
N GLU A 151 17.03 -16.63 -10.04
CA GLU A 151 16.43 -16.20 -11.31
C GLU A 151 17.28 -15.18 -12.10
N TYR A 152 17.92 -14.22 -11.41
CA TYR A 152 18.63 -13.09 -12.05
C TYR A 152 20.15 -13.10 -11.86
N GLY A 153 20.70 -14.06 -11.11
CA GLY A 153 22.13 -14.17 -10.82
C GLY A 153 22.71 -13.06 -9.95
N LYS A 154 21.86 -12.23 -9.31
CA LYS A 154 22.29 -11.11 -8.46
C LYS A 154 21.28 -10.80 -7.36
N LYS A 155 21.75 -10.19 -6.28
CA LYS A 155 20.92 -9.80 -5.13
C LYS A 155 20.66 -8.30 -5.10
N ILE A 156 19.46 -7.92 -4.70
CA ILE A 156 19.15 -6.55 -4.30
C ILE A 156 19.70 -6.33 -2.88
N ARG A 157 20.41 -5.22 -2.67
CA ARG A 157 20.67 -4.68 -1.33
C ARG A 157 19.50 -3.78 -0.93
N TYR A 158 18.96 -4.00 0.26
CA TYR A 158 17.81 -3.25 0.75
C TYR A 158 18.02 -2.83 2.20
N PHE A 159 17.51 -1.66 2.56
CA PHE A 159 17.55 -1.16 3.93
C PHE A 159 16.34 -0.27 4.23
N ILE A 160 16.02 -0.15 5.51
CA ILE A 160 15.01 0.77 6.01
C ILE A 160 15.67 2.12 6.25
N TYR A 161 15.10 3.19 5.70
CA TYR A 161 15.59 4.54 5.96
C TYR A 161 15.55 4.86 7.47
N ASN A 162 16.68 5.31 7.99
CA ASN A 162 16.83 5.79 9.36
C ASN A 162 17.71 7.03 9.37
N SER A 163 17.20 8.16 9.87
CA SER A 163 17.91 9.44 9.93
C SER A 163 19.17 9.43 10.81
N ALA A 164 19.31 8.44 11.70
CA ALA A 164 20.52 8.23 12.49
C ALA A 164 21.58 7.40 11.75
N GLN A 165 21.20 6.60 10.76
CA GLN A 165 22.10 5.67 10.04
C GLN A 165 22.47 6.20 8.65
N LEU A 166 23.24 7.29 8.63
CA LEU A 166 23.65 7.95 7.38
C LEU A 166 24.57 7.10 6.50
N THR A 167 25.27 6.12 7.12
CA THR A 167 26.16 5.19 6.42
C THR A 167 25.45 4.39 5.33
N GLU A 168 24.17 4.06 5.54
CA GLU A 168 23.37 3.33 4.55
C GLU A 168 23.02 4.20 3.34
N ILE A 169 22.87 5.52 3.53
CA ILE A 169 22.66 6.47 2.44
C ILE A 169 23.92 6.60 1.58
N ASP A 170 25.09 6.67 2.23
CA ASP A 170 26.37 6.66 1.51
C ASP A 170 26.60 5.35 0.75
N ARG A 171 26.28 4.19 1.36
CA ARG A 171 26.33 2.89 0.67
C ARG A 171 25.37 2.83 -0.51
N PHE A 172 24.13 3.30 -0.33
CA PHE A 172 23.14 3.40 -1.40
C PHE A 172 23.66 4.18 -2.60
N ALA A 173 24.34 5.31 -2.38
CA ALA A 173 24.89 6.11 -3.48
C ALA A 173 26.20 5.55 -4.06
N SER A 174 27.03 4.86 -3.27
CA SER A 174 28.38 4.44 -3.67
C SER A 174 28.49 3.02 -4.22
N ASP A 175 27.48 2.16 -4.02
CA ASP A 175 27.47 0.79 -4.54
C ASP A 175 26.96 0.75 -6.00
N SER A 176 27.47 -0.16 -6.83
CA SER A 176 27.00 -0.37 -8.21
C SER A 176 25.89 -1.41 -8.32
N ALA A 177 25.69 -2.24 -7.30
CA ALA A 177 24.63 -3.25 -7.27
C ALA A 177 23.23 -2.61 -7.25
N ILE A 178 22.18 -3.44 -7.38
CA ILE A 178 20.80 -2.99 -7.20
C ILE A 178 20.60 -2.64 -5.73
N ASN A 179 20.19 -1.40 -5.45
CA ASN A 179 20.00 -0.85 -4.12
C ASN A 179 18.58 -0.29 -3.97
N VAL A 180 17.93 -0.67 -2.87
CA VAL A 180 16.56 -0.27 -2.53
C VAL A 180 16.52 0.36 -1.14
N MET A 181 16.08 1.61 -1.07
CA MET A 181 15.74 2.26 0.21
C MET A 181 14.24 2.14 0.46
N ILE A 182 13.83 1.68 1.64
CA ILE A 182 12.41 1.56 2.03
C ILE A 182 12.09 2.62 3.08
N ILE A 183 11.08 3.46 2.84
CA ILE A 183 10.70 4.57 3.72
C ILE A 183 9.17 4.67 3.86
N ASN A 184 8.68 5.00 5.05
CA ASN A 184 7.27 5.25 5.28
C ASN A 184 6.91 6.75 5.17
N SER A 185 5.70 7.05 4.70
CA SER A 185 5.22 8.42 4.46
C SER A 185 5.29 9.33 5.69
N GLN A 186 5.07 8.78 6.88
CA GLN A 186 5.13 9.50 8.15
C GLN A 186 6.53 10.06 8.44
N ALA A 187 7.59 9.39 7.98
CA ALA A 187 8.97 9.86 8.15
C ALA A 187 9.19 11.22 7.46
N PHE A 188 8.48 11.49 6.36
CA PHE A 188 8.49 12.81 5.74
C PHE A 188 7.79 13.84 6.64
N ASN A 189 6.60 13.52 7.13
CA ASN A 189 5.74 14.47 7.88
C ASN A 189 6.24 14.82 9.28
N ALA A 190 7.20 14.07 9.81
CA ALA A 190 7.84 14.39 11.07
C ALA A 190 8.55 15.75 11.04
N ARG A 191 8.32 16.58 12.08
CA ARG A 191 8.93 17.91 12.25
C ARG A 191 10.09 17.92 13.27
N GLY A 192 10.40 16.76 13.85
CA GLY A 192 11.44 16.61 14.87
C GLY A 192 12.85 16.93 14.36
N LYS A 193 13.80 17.09 15.28
CA LYS A 193 15.21 17.31 14.95
C LYS A 193 15.77 16.21 14.03
N ASP A 194 15.38 14.96 14.28
CA ASP A 194 15.84 13.81 13.50
C ASP A 194 15.30 13.79 12.07
N ALA A 195 14.03 14.16 11.87
CA ALA A 195 13.43 14.26 10.53
C ALA A 195 14.08 15.37 9.69
N ARG A 196 14.56 16.44 10.34
CA ARG A 196 15.27 17.52 9.65
C ARG A 196 16.70 17.14 9.24
N ARG A 197 17.28 16.07 9.80
CA ARG A 197 18.67 15.64 9.50
C ARG A 197 18.86 15.38 8.00
N ILE A 198 17.86 14.88 7.28
CA ILE A 198 17.95 14.63 5.83
C ILE A 198 18.22 15.91 5.01
N TYR A 199 17.84 17.08 5.55
CA TYR A 199 18.00 18.40 4.93
C TYR A 199 19.18 19.21 5.52
N MET A 200 19.81 18.73 6.59
CA MET A 200 20.91 19.42 7.28
C MET A 200 22.25 19.01 6.69
N LYS A 201 23.23 19.93 6.73
CA LYS A 201 24.63 19.57 6.54
C LYS A 201 25.10 18.89 7.82
N LEU A 202 25.60 17.66 7.72
CA LEU A 202 26.02 16.86 8.86
C LEU A 202 27.51 16.61 8.75
N ASP A 203 28.28 16.93 9.80
CA ASP A 203 29.73 16.76 9.80
C ASP A 203 30.11 15.27 9.67
N GLU A 204 29.35 14.39 10.34
CA GLU A 204 29.41 12.93 10.19
C GLU A 204 29.16 12.45 8.74
N PHE A 205 28.58 13.31 7.90
CA PHE A 205 28.28 13.06 6.48
C PHE A 205 29.11 13.94 5.54
N ARG A 206 30.31 14.33 5.99
CA ARG A 206 31.25 15.19 5.25
C ARG A 206 30.63 16.54 4.87
N SER A 207 29.79 17.07 5.76
CA SER A 207 29.04 18.34 5.63
C SER A 207 28.13 18.39 4.39
N ARG A 208 27.70 17.24 3.87
CA ARG A 208 26.72 17.11 2.77
C ARG A 208 25.30 16.95 3.34
N ARG A 209 24.30 17.25 2.52
CA ARG A 209 22.89 16.98 2.85
C ARG A 209 22.50 15.62 2.28
N PRO A 210 21.94 14.70 3.09
CA PRO A 210 21.51 13.38 2.60
C PRO A 210 20.53 13.43 1.42
N ILE A 211 19.59 14.37 1.42
CA ILE A 211 18.63 14.54 0.32
C ILE A 211 19.33 14.82 -1.02
N ASP A 212 20.39 15.63 -1.04
CA ASP A 212 21.11 15.97 -2.27
C ASP A 212 21.81 14.73 -2.85
N ILE A 213 22.36 13.88 -1.99
CA ILE A 213 23.01 12.63 -2.38
C ILE A 213 22.00 11.68 -3.00
N LEU A 214 20.84 11.50 -2.35
CA LEU A 214 19.76 10.67 -2.87
C LEU A 214 19.24 11.22 -4.21
N ALA A 215 19.01 12.52 -4.32
CA ALA A 215 18.53 13.16 -5.54
C ALA A 215 19.48 12.99 -6.73
N LYS A 216 20.80 13.06 -6.47
CA LYS A 216 21.84 12.87 -7.50
C LYS A 216 21.92 11.44 -8.04
N THR A 217 21.29 10.47 -7.38
CA THR A 217 21.21 9.08 -7.88
C THR A 217 20.12 8.87 -8.93
N ASN A 218 19.28 9.86 -9.23
CA ASN A 218 18.10 9.75 -10.10
C ASN A 218 17.25 8.50 -9.77
N PRO A 219 16.79 8.34 -8.52
CA PRO A 219 16.14 7.12 -8.09
C PRO A 219 14.84 6.87 -8.86
N ILE A 220 14.51 5.59 -9.05
CA ILE A 220 13.16 5.19 -9.49
C ILE A 220 12.29 5.06 -8.24
N MET A 221 11.20 5.81 -8.20
CA MET A 221 10.30 5.84 -7.05
C MET A 221 9.20 4.79 -7.23
N ILE A 222 9.01 3.95 -6.22
CA ILE A 222 7.90 2.99 -6.16
C ILE A 222 7.01 3.37 -4.99
N ILE A 223 5.77 3.75 -5.28
CA ILE A 223 4.79 4.14 -4.27
C ILE A 223 3.79 2.99 -4.12
N ASP A 224 3.79 2.38 -2.94
CA ASP A 224 2.84 1.35 -2.54
C ASP A 224 1.62 1.99 -1.87
N GLU A 225 0.42 1.69 -2.35
CA GLU A 225 -0.84 2.30 -1.92
C GLU A 225 -0.80 3.86 -1.94
N PRO A 226 -0.60 4.48 -3.14
CA PRO A 226 -0.47 5.93 -3.31
C PRO A 226 -1.58 6.75 -2.64
N GLN A 227 -2.82 6.25 -2.64
CA GLN A 227 -3.98 6.89 -2.01
C GLN A 227 -3.83 7.10 -0.49
N SER A 228 -2.94 6.35 0.15
CA SER A 228 -2.61 6.44 1.58
C SER A 228 -1.29 7.17 1.86
N VAL A 229 -0.49 7.45 0.83
CA VAL A 229 0.83 8.10 0.93
C VAL A 229 0.75 9.59 0.58
N GLU A 230 -0.09 9.96 -0.38
CA GLU A 230 -0.06 11.26 -1.05
C GLU A 230 -0.89 12.36 -0.38
N GLY A 231 -0.59 12.66 0.88
CA GLY A 231 -0.91 13.99 1.41
C GLY A 231 -0.18 15.08 0.61
N LYS A 232 -0.75 16.29 0.54
CA LYS A 232 -0.14 17.44 -0.19
C LYS A 232 1.34 17.64 0.14
N VAL A 233 1.69 17.56 1.43
CA VAL A 233 3.06 17.71 1.93
C VAL A 233 3.98 16.59 1.46
N THR A 234 3.51 15.33 1.50
CA THR A 234 4.30 14.18 1.03
C THR A 234 4.58 14.32 -0.47
N LYS A 235 3.59 14.70 -1.27
CA LYS A 235 3.73 14.86 -2.73
C LYS A 235 4.81 15.89 -3.10
N GLU A 236 4.88 17.02 -2.39
CA GLU A 236 5.93 18.01 -2.62
C GLU A 236 7.31 17.48 -2.23
N ARG A 237 7.42 16.79 -1.09
CA ARG A 237 8.70 16.22 -0.63
C ARG A 237 9.24 15.11 -1.53
N LEU A 238 8.36 14.33 -2.16
CA LEU A 238 8.79 13.29 -3.11
C LEU A 238 9.51 13.90 -4.33
N LYS A 239 9.20 15.14 -4.72
CA LYS A 239 9.90 15.84 -5.81
C LYS A 239 11.36 16.15 -5.47
N GLU A 240 11.69 16.31 -4.19
CA GLU A 240 13.04 16.64 -3.73
C GLU A 240 14.04 15.49 -3.99
N PHE A 241 13.56 14.27 -4.20
CA PHE A 241 14.38 13.12 -4.60
C PHE A 241 14.77 13.13 -6.08
N ASN A 242 14.30 14.09 -6.88
CA ASN A 242 14.57 14.20 -8.31
C ASN A 242 14.48 12.84 -9.05
N PRO A 243 13.32 12.16 -8.98
CA PRO A 243 13.21 10.79 -9.46
C PRO A 243 13.27 10.71 -10.98
N LEU A 244 13.87 9.62 -11.51
CA LEU A 244 13.90 9.36 -12.95
C LEU A 244 12.48 9.13 -13.51
N PHE A 245 11.70 8.33 -12.79
CA PHE A 245 10.27 8.13 -13.01
C PHE A 245 9.62 7.56 -11.75
N THR A 246 8.28 7.53 -11.72
CA THR A 246 7.50 7.01 -10.59
C THR A 246 6.62 5.85 -11.03
N LEU A 247 6.61 4.78 -10.24
CA LEU A 247 5.73 3.63 -10.38
C LEU A 247 4.76 3.58 -9.19
N ARG A 248 3.48 3.43 -9.48
CA ARG A 248 2.41 3.41 -8.49
C ARG A 248 1.72 2.06 -8.52
N TYR A 249 1.79 1.36 -7.39
CA TYR A 249 1.12 0.07 -7.25
C TYR A 249 -0.05 0.22 -6.28
N SER A 250 -1.27 0.03 -6.75
CA SER A 250 -2.48 0.00 -5.89
C SER A 250 -3.47 -1.05 -6.36
N ALA A 251 -4.36 -1.47 -5.45
CA ALA A 251 -5.58 -2.19 -5.81
C ALA A 251 -6.75 -1.21 -6.01
N THR A 252 -6.67 -0.03 -5.38
CA THR A 252 -7.78 0.93 -5.31
C THR A 252 -7.26 2.32 -5.66
N HIS A 253 -7.32 2.66 -6.94
CA HIS A 253 -6.99 4.02 -7.34
C HIS A 253 -8.22 4.92 -7.15
N LYS A 254 -8.04 6.00 -6.37
CA LYS A 254 -8.97 7.14 -6.46
C LYS A 254 -8.85 7.71 -7.87
N LYS A 255 -9.96 8.12 -8.51
CA LYS A 255 -9.94 8.66 -9.88
C LYS A 255 -8.87 9.76 -10.07
N ASP A 256 -8.71 10.62 -9.07
CA ASP A 256 -7.75 11.74 -9.09
C ASP A 256 -6.28 11.34 -8.84
N SER A 257 -6.01 10.03 -8.67
CA SER A 257 -4.68 9.47 -8.37
C SER A 257 -4.17 8.49 -9.43
N VAL A 258 -4.93 8.32 -10.52
CA VAL A 258 -4.52 7.54 -11.69
C VAL A 258 -3.75 8.44 -12.64
N TYR A 259 -2.52 8.04 -12.98
CA TYR A 259 -1.71 8.70 -14.01
C TYR A 259 -1.75 7.85 -15.28
N ASN A 260 -0.61 7.59 -15.93
CA ASN A 260 -0.57 6.72 -17.09
C ASN A 260 -0.66 5.25 -16.65
N MET A 261 -1.86 4.67 -16.67
CA MET A 261 -2.07 3.26 -16.33
C MET A 261 -1.51 2.34 -17.41
N VAL A 262 -0.57 1.47 -17.05
CA VAL A 262 0.13 0.59 -18.00
C VAL A 262 -0.26 -0.88 -17.84
N TYR A 263 -0.81 -1.23 -16.70
CA TYR A 263 -1.26 -2.59 -16.41
C TYR A 263 -2.43 -2.55 -15.42
N ARG A 264 -3.40 -3.44 -15.60
CA ARG A 264 -4.55 -3.61 -14.72
C ARG A 264 -4.86 -5.09 -14.54
N MET A 265 -5.04 -5.49 -13.29
CA MET A 265 -5.64 -6.77 -12.92
C MET A 265 -6.64 -6.53 -11.80
N ASP A 266 -7.91 -6.42 -12.19
CA ASP A 266 -9.00 -6.08 -11.28
C ASP A 266 -9.49 -7.29 -10.47
N ALA A 267 -10.38 -7.03 -9.51
CA ALA A 267 -10.97 -8.05 -8.64
C ALA A 267 -11.65 -9.18 -9.42
N MET A 268 -12.36 -8.84 -10.51
CA MET A 268 -13.12 -9.79 -11.31
C MET A 268 -12.19 -10.70 -12.10
N GLU A 269 -11.14 -10.15 -12.69
CA GLU A 269 -10.11 -10.90 -13.39
C GLU A 269 -9.31 -11.78 -12.42
N ALA A 270 -8.93 -11.26 -11.25
CA ALA A 270 -8.26 -12.02 -10.20
C ALA A 270 -9.13 -13.18 -9.69
N TYR A 271 -10.45 -12.95 -9.54
CA TYR A 271 -11.43 -13.97 -9.20
C TYR A 271 -11.58 -15.03 -10.29
N ASN A 272 -11.73 -14.61 -11.55
CA ASN A 272 -11.86 -15.50 -12.72
C ASN A 272 -10.59 -16.36 -12.89
N LYS A 273 -9.41 -15.82 -12.59
CA LYS A 273 -8.12 -16.53 -12.57
C LYS A 273 -7.91 -17.38 -11.30
N ARG A 274 -8.88 -17.43 -10.38
CA ARG A 274 -8.83 -18.17 -9.10
C ARG A 274 -7.63 -17.78 -8.23
N LEU A 275 -7.20 -16.52 -8.30
CA LEU A 275 -6.07 -15.99 -7.53
C LEU A 275 -6.49 -15.53 -6.12
N VAL A 276 -7.79 -15.22 -5.94
CA VAL A 276 -8.37 -14.73 -4.68
C VAL A 276 -9.59 -15.56 -4.28
N LYS A 277 -9.90 -15.60 -2.98
CA LYS A 277 -11.06 -16.33 -2.45
C LYS A 277 -12.36 -15.54 -2.70
N LYS A 278 -13.46 -16.26 -2.90
CA LYS A 278 -14.81 -15.65 -2.95
C LYS A 278 -15.16 -15.09 -1.57
N ILE A 279 -15.58 -13.83 -1.53
CA ILE A 279 -16.17 -13.24 -0.32
C ILE A 279 -17.68 -13.44 -0.40
N ALA A 280 -18.27 -14.05 0.64
CA ALA A 280 -19.72 -14.12 0.80
C ALA A 280 -20.12 -13.04 1.82
N VAL A 281 -20.83 -12.01 1.35
CA VAL A 281 -21.36 -10.95 2.22
C VAL A 281 -22.78 -11.35 2.62
N LYS A 282 -23.00 -11.68 3.90
CA LYS A 282 -24.35 -11.81 4.45
C LYS A 282 -24.83 -10.40 4.79
N GLY A 283 -25.52 -9.77 3.84
CA GLY A 283 -26.13 -8.46 4.06
C GLY A 283 -27.34 -8.61 4.99
N ILE A 284 -27.33 -7.94 6.13
CA ILE A 284 -28.48 -7.87 7.03
C ILE A 284 -29.34 -6.71 6.55
N SER A 285 -30.32 -7.00 5.70
CA SER A 285 -31.32 -6.01 5.29
C SER A 285 -32.53 -6.11 6.22
N VAL A 286 -32.73 -5.08 7.05
CA VAL A 286 -33.98 -4.89 7.79
C VAL A 286 -35.08 -4.64 6.77
N THR A 287 -35.88 -5.67 6.49
CA THR A 287 -37.05 -5.54 5.63
C THR A 287 -38.25 -5.46 6.55
N GLY A 288 -38.64 -4.24 6.92
CA GLY A 288 -39.77 -4.00 7.82
C GLY A 288 -39.87 -2.53 8.21
N THR A 289 -40.58 -1.74 7.41
CA THR A 289 -41.15 -0.44 7.83
C THR A 289 -42.65 -0.66 8.00
N THR A 290 -43.02 -1.27 9.10
CA THR A 290 -44.40 -1.25 9.59
C THR A 290 -44.29 -1.11 11.09
N ALA A 291 -44.81 -0.02 11.63
CA ALA A 291 -44.73 0.40 13.03
C ALA A 291 -45.53 -0.52 14.00
N THR A 292 -45.61 -1.81 13.69
CA THR A 292 -46.43 -2.84 14.34
C THR A 292 -45.65 -4.09 14.71
N GLU A 293 -44.41 -4.25 14.24
CA GLU A 293 -43.55 -5.41 14.56
C GLU A 293 -42.35 -4.93 15.38
N GLY A 294 -42.11 -5.56 16.54
CA GLY A 294 -41.07 -5.13 17.48
C GLY A 294 -39.67 -5.42 16.98
N TYR A 295 -38.78 -4.41 17.04
CA TYR A 295 -37.40 -4.53 16.58
C TYR A 295 -36.52 -5.21 17.62
N ALA A 296 -35.82 -6.30 17.29
CA ALA A 296 -34.81 -6.88 18.17
C ALA A 296 -33.63 -7.43 17.36
N TYR A 297 -32.45 -6.84 17.52
CA TYR A 297 -31.23 -7.28 16.84
C TYR A 297 -30.32 -8.02 17.81
N LEU A 298 -29.89 -9.23 17.46
CA LEU A 298 -28.88 -9.96 18.22
C LEU A 298 -27.48 -9.65 17.68
N GLU A 299 -26.67 -8.92 18.46
CA GLU A 299 -25.31 -8.55 18.05
C GLU A 299 -24.30 -9.67 18.30
N SER A 300 -24.30 -10.24 19.51
CA SER A 300 -23.33 -11.26 19.90
C SER A 300 -23.80 -12.08 21.10
N ILE A 301 -23.31 -13.32 21.21
CA ILE A 301 -23.35 -14.09 22.46
C ILE A 301 -22.06 -13.88 23.23
N ASN A 302 -22.17 -13.51 24.51
CA ASN A 302 -21.06 -13.32 25.40
C ASN A 302 -20.88 -14.59 26.24
N LEU A 303 -19.87 -15.38 25.87
CA LEU A 303 -19.52 -16.61 26.57
C LEU A 303 -18.61 -16.29 27.77
N SER A 304 -18.94 -16.83 28.93
CA SER A 304 -18.16 -16.71 30.16
C SER A 304 -18.06 -18.06 30.86
N LYS A 305 -17.39 -18.13 32.02
CA LYS A 305 -17.37 -19.34 32.85
C LYS A 305 -18.74 -19.68 33.48
N GLY A 306 -19.71 -18.76 33.42
CA GLY A 306 -21.08 -18.94 33.91
C GLY A 306 -22.10 -19.05 32.77
N ASN A 307 -23.38 -18.79 33.09
CA ASN A 307 -24.45 -18.82 32.11
C ASN A 307 -24.19 -17.84 30.95
N PRO A 308 -24.49 -18.23 29.70
CA PRO A 308 -24.29 -17.36 28.55
C PRO A 308 -25.19 -16.13 28.65
N THR A 309 -24.68 -14.99 28.18
CA THR A 309 -25.48 -13.76 28.02
C THR A 309 -25.45 -13.33 26.56
N ALA A 310 -26.40 -12.49 26.15
CA ALA A 310 -26.49 -11.97 24.79
C ALA A 310 -26.41 -10.45 24.81
N THR A 311 -25.75 -9.86 23.82
CA THR A 311 -25.83 -8.42 23.57
C THR A 311 -26.89 -8.19 22.50
N ILE A 312 -27.98 -7.54 22.88
CA ILE A 312 -29.08 -7.21 21.96
C ILE A 312 -29.27 -5.70 21.84
N GLU A 313 -29.78 -5.28 20.69
CA GLU A 313 -30.27 -3.93 20.45
C GLU A 313 -31.77 -3.99 20.17
N PHE A 314 -32.56 -3.21 20.90
CA PHE A 314 -34.01 -3.16 20.73
C PHE A 314 -34.54 -1.75 20.97
N ASP A 315 -35.79 -1.50 20.57
CA ASP A 315 -36.42 -0.21 20.68
C ASP A 315 -36.88 0.08 22.12
N VAL A 316 -36.62 1.32 22.57
CA VAL A 316 -37.03 1.81 23.89
C VAL A 316 -37.66 3.19 23.78
N LYS A 317 -38.67 3.44 24.61
CA LYS A 317 -39.38 4.71 24.73
C LYS A 317 -38.41 5.79 25.24
N GLY A 318 -38.15 6.79 24.40
CA GLY A 318 -37.47 8.03 24.76
C GLY A 318 -38.47 9.15 25.07
N VAL A 319 -37.95 10.33 25.43
CA VAL A 319 -38.77 11.49 25.83
C VAL A 319 -39.74 11.94 24.72
N ASN A 320 -39.28 11.99 23.46
CA ASN A 320 -40.09 12.44 22.31
C ASN A 320 -40.11 11.45 21.13
N ARG A 321 -39.35 10.34 21.19
CA ARG A 321 -39.28 9.33 20.12
C ARG A 321 -38.81 7.99 20.67
N VAL A 322 -39.10 6.92 19.94
CA VAL A 322 -38.45 5.62 20.13
C VAL A 322 -36.98 5.74 19.73
N ARG A 323 -36.09 5.11 20.51
CA ARG A 323 -34.67 5.03 20.22
C ARG A 323 -34.19 3.60 20.43
N LYS A 324 -33.13 3.22 19.73
CA LYS A 324 -32.47 1.94 19.93
C LYS A 324 -31.61 1.96 21.20
N ALA A 325 -31.70 0.92 22.01
CA ALA A 325 -30.85 0.72 23.18
C ALA A 325 -30.16 -0.63 23.13
N ARG A 326 -28.84 -0.59 23.35
CA ARG A 326 -28.00 -1.78 23.45
C ARG A 326 -27.93 -2.25 24.90
N ARG A 327 -28.25 -3.53 25.16
CA ARG A 327 -28.19 -4.13 26.50
C ARG A 327 -27.62 -5.54 26.46
N ILE A 328 -26.96 -5.90 27.56
CA ILE A 328 -26.58 -7.29 27.84
C ILE A 328 -27.73 -7.94 28.59
N VAL A 329 -28.20 -9.08 28.09
CA VAL A 329 -29.37 -9.79 28.60
C VAL A 329 -29.03 -11.24 28.94
N SER A 330 -29.75 -11.79 29.90
CA SER A 330 -29.70 -13.20 30.29
C SER A 330 -31.06 -13.86 30.05
N GLU A 331 -31.13 -15.18 30.22
CA GLU A 331 -32.41 -15.89 30.27
C GLU A 331 -33.35 -15.27 31.32
N GLY A 332 -34.63 -15.16 30.98
CA GLY A 332 -35.67 -14.47 31.76
C GLY A 332 -35.78 -12.96 31.51
N TYR A 333 -34.90 -12.36 30.71
CA TYR A 333 -34.97 -10.93 30.43
C TYR A 333 -36.18 -10.57 29.54
N ASN A 334 -37.08 -9.70 30.02
CA ASN A 334 -38.28 -9.30 29.31
C ASN A 334 -38.13 -7.90 28.67
N LEU A 335 -38.31 -7.79 27.35
CA LEU A 335 -38.14 -6.53 26.61
C LEU A 335 -39.27 -5.54 26.90
N PHE A 336 -40.47 -5.98 27.27
CA PHE A 336 -41.62 -5.10 27.52
C PHE A 336 -41.40 -4.08 28.66
N PRO A 337 -41.12 -4.48 29.92
CA PRO A 337 -40.85 -3.50 30.97
C PRO A 337 -39.54 -2.75 30.72
N ASN A 338 -38.59 -3.37 30.01
CA ASN A 338 -37.27 -2.79 29.76
C ASN A 338 -37.24 -1.78 28.59
N SER A 339 -38.27 -1.78 27.74
CA SER A 339 -38.47 -0.81 26.65
C SER A 339 -39.28 0.41 27.06
N GLY A 340 -39.79 0.49 28.30
CA GLY A 340 -40.77 1.50 28.67
C GLY A 340 -42.18 1.18 28.18
N GLU A 341 -42.50 -0.12 28.13
CA GLU A 341 -43.82 -0.69 27.83
C GLU A 341 -44.29 -0.45 26.40
N LEU A 342 -43.38 -0.57 25.41
CA LEU A 342 -43.77 -0.55 24.00
C LEU A 342 -44.64 -1.77 23.68
N ALA A 343 -45.82 -1.54 23.10
CA ALA A 343 -46.85 -2.57 22.90
C ALA A 343 -46.37 -3.77 22.06
N GLU A 344 -45.44 -3.53 21.14
CA GLU A 344 -44.83 -4.55 20.27
C GLU A 344 -44.07 -5.66 21.03
N TYR A 345 -43.61 -5.40 22.26
CA TYR A 345 -42.92 -6.41 23.07
C TYR A 345 -43.82 -7.15 24.07
N LYS A 346 -45.10 -6.78 24.14
CA LYS A 346 -46.04 -7.31 25.14
C LYS A 346 -46.22 -8.83 25.02
N ASP A 347 -46.25 -9.33 23.79
CA ASP A 347 -46.57 -10.73 23.50
C ASP A 347 -45.30 -11.57 23.32
N GLY A 348 -44.73 -11.99 24.46
CA GLY A 348 -43.76 -13.08 24.52
C GLY A 348 -42.32 -12.74 24.11
N TYR A 349 -41.91 -11.47 24.13
CA TYR A 349 -40.50 -11.05 24.00
C TYR A 349 -39.76 -11.16 25.34
N THR A 350 -39.82 -12.32 25.98
CA THR A 350 -38.98 -12.70 27.12
C THR A 350 -37.97 -13.72 26.65
N VAL A 351 -36.69 -13.51 27.00
CA VAL A 351 -35.61 -14.42 26.62
C VAL A 351 -35.83 -15.78 27.29
N LEU A 352 -36.18 -16.78 26.49
CA LEU A 352 -36.38 -18.15 26.93
C LEU A 352 -35.04 -18.88 27.08
N ARG A 353 -34.17 -18.76 26.07
CA ARG A 353 -32.91 -19.50 26.02
C ARG A 353 -31.84 -18.74 25.25
N ILE A 354 -30.60 -18.85 25.71
CA ILE A 354 -29.42 -18.34 25.00
C ILE A 354 -28.50 -19.52 24.67
N ASP A 355 -28.26 -19.78 23.39
CA ASP A 355 -27.42 -20.90 22.97
C ASP A 355 -26.14 -20.39 22.29
N GLY A 356 -25.00 -20.70 22.95
CA GLY A 356 -23.68 -20.30 22.50
C GLY A 356 -23.11 -21.14 21.35
N ARG A 357 -23.68 -22.32 21.07
CA ARG A 357 -23.20 -23.21 20.01
C ARG A 357 -23.70 -22.77 18.64
N ASP A 358 -24.97 -22.37 18.58
CA ASP A 358 -25.60 -21.84 17.38
C ASP A 358 -25.61 -20.30 17.33
N SER A 359 -25.08 -19.64 18.38
CA SER A 359 -25.03 -18.18 18.53
C SER A 359 -26.42 -17.55 18.37
N SER A 360 -27.39 -18.03 19.15
CA SER A 360 -28.79 -17.62 19.04
C SER A 360 -29.44 -17.26 20.37
N ILE A 361 -30.53 -16.52 20.26
CA ILE A 361 -31.47 -16.21 21.35
C ILE A 361 -32.87 -16.63 20.92
N GLU A 362 -33.59 -17.30 21.81
CA GLU A 362 -34.98 -17.71 21.61
C GLU A 362 -35.87 -16.96 22.60
N PHE A 363 -36.98 -16.42 22.11
CA PHE A 363 -37.99 -15.72 22.90
C PHE A 363 -39.20 -16.63 23.17
N THR A 364 -39.96 -16.34 24.22
CA THR A 364 -41.14 -17.14 24.61
C THR A 364 -42.27 -17.14 23.58
N ASN A 365 -42.27 -16.21 22.62
CA ASN A 365 -43.19 -16.19 21.48
C ASN A 365 -42.73 -17.12 20.32
N GLY A 366 -41.63 -17.85 20.48
CA GLY A 366 -41.09 -18.77 19.49
C GLY A 366 -40.17 -18.11 18.45
N ILE A 367 -39.93 -16.79 18.54
CA ILE A 367 -38.96 -16.11 17.67
C ILE A 367 -37.55 -16.51 18.12
N LYS A 368 -36.76 -17.00 17.16
CA LYS A 368 -35.34 -17.33 17.36
C LYS A 368 -34.48 -16.47 16.45
N LEU A 369 -33.58 -15.68 17.03
CA LEU A 369 -32.63 -14.84 16.31
C LEU A 369 -31.23 -15.42 16.42
N PHE A 370 -30.48 -15.44 15.32
CA PHE A 370 -29.05 -15.75 15.33
C PHE A 370 -28.23 -14.46 15.38
N ALA A 371 -26.96 -14.56 15.77
CA ALA A 371 -26.07 -13.40 15.78
C ALA A 371 -26.00 -12.77 14.37
N GLY A 372 -26.37 -11.49 14.28
CA GLY A 372 -26.54 -10.76 13.03
C GLY A 372 -27.97 -10.74 12.49
N ASP A 373 -28.95 -11.41 13.10
CA ASP A 373 -30.35 -11.38 12.66
C ASP A 373 -31.15 -10.30 13.43
N VAL A 374 -32.24 -9.84 12.81
CA VAL A 374 -33.18 -8.79 13.28
C VAL A 374 -34.59 -9.37 13.36
#